data_AF-A0A9P9TJT1-F1
#
_entry.id   AF-A0A9P9TJT1-F1
#
_cell.length_a   1.000
_cell.length_b   1.000
_cell.length_c   1.000
_cell.angle_alpha   90.00
_cell.angle_beta   90.00
_cell.angle_gamma   90.00
#
_symmetry.space_group_name_H-M   'P 1'
#
loop_
_entity.id
_entity.type
_entity.pdbx_description
1 polymer ?
#
loop_
_entity_poly.entity_id
_entity_poly.type
_entity_poly.pdbx_seq_one_letter_code
_entity_poly.pdbx_strand_id
1 'polypeptide(L)'
;MHLLYAILSLACAVSAIDIFFHANSDCTGPSKLGCYAQNPNACCSANGVSGSFASVGFYGIPLDWDIVIGGYTEKEGTNNCPTELLRASTRGRSYYCLAHPARFTGARWMFAPKKRDGGIEESVGLEGVEPGVLVRADGKE
;
A
#
# COMPACT_ATOMS: atom_id res chain seq x y z
N MET A 1 -2.62 11.70 46.18
CA MET A 1 -3.44 11.86 44.94
C MET A 1 -2.62 12.71 44.00
N HIS A 2 -2.02 12.22 42.89
CA HIS A 2 -1.44 13.02 41.78
C HIS A 2 -0.71 12.12 40.72
N LEU A 3 -1.18 10.89 40.49
CA LEU A 3 -0.58 9.97 39.49
C LEU A 3 -1.68 9.30 38.64
N LEU A 4 -2.70 10.05 38.24
CA LEU A 4 -3.87 9.52 37.49
C LEU A 4 -4.09 10.20 36.13
N TYR A 5 -3.13 10.96 35.60
CA TYR A 5 -3.33 11.82 34.42
C TYR A 5 -2.47 11.49 33.19
N ALA A 6 -2.06 10.23 33.01
CA ALA A 6 -1.32 9.86 31.81
C ALA A 6 -1.71 8.47 31.28
N ILE A 7 -2.98 8.28 30.94
CA ILE A 7 -3.38 7.22 30.02
C ILE A 7 -3.78 7.89 28.71
N LEU A 8 -2.77 8.40 27.98
CA LEU A 8 -2.94 8.85 26.61
C LEU A 8 -3.10 7.58 25.76
N SER A 9 -4.35 7.13 25.59
CA SER A 9 -4.67 6.00 24.74
C SER A 9 -4.37 6.37 23.29
N LEU A 10 -3.24 5.85 22.78
CA LEU A 10 -2.95 5.85 21.35
C LEU A 10 -3.90 4.83 20.70
N ALA A 11 -5.12 5.27 20.41
CA ALA A 11 -6.03 4.51 19.57
C ALA A 11 -5.44 4.46 18.16
N CYS A 12 -4.67 3.42 17.86
CA CYS A 12 -4.38 3.05 16.48
C CYS A 12 -5.73 2.73 15.84
N ALA A 13 -6.26 3.67 15.05
CA ALA A 13 -7.40 3.42 14.20
C ALA A 13 -6.97 2.37 13.16
N VAL A 14 -7.16 1.10 13.51
CA VAL A 14 -7.06 -0.01 12.56
C VAL A 14 -8.29 0.10 11.67
N SER A 15 -8.26 0.96 10.65
CA SER A 15 -9.27 0.80 9.61
C SER A 15 -8.89 -0.43 8.81
N ALA A 16 -9.71 -1.43 8.99
CA ALA A 16 -9.79 -2.63 8.21
C ALA A 16 -10.35 -2.29 6.82
N ILE A 17 -9.52 -2.32 5.77
CA ILE A 17 -10.02 -2.31 4.38
C ILE A 17 -10.16 -3.75 3.93
N ASP A 18 -11.31 -4.09 3.36
CA ASP A 18 -11.55 -5.40 2.80
C ASP A 18 -11.18 -5.41 1.32
N ILE A 19 -10.52 -6.48 0.89
CA ILE A 19 -10.06 -6.67 -0.48
C ILE A 19 -10.71 -7.94 -1.03
N PHE A 20 -11.44 -7.81 -2.13
CA PHE A 20 -12.10 -8.94 -2.79
C PHE A 20 -11.67 -9.06 -4.23
N PHE A 21 -11.37 -10.29 -4.64
CA PHE A 21 -11.02 -10.60 -6.02
C PHE A 21 -12.17 -11.23 -6.77
N HIS A 22 -12.34 -10.82 -8.04
CA HIS A 22 -13.44 -11.23 -8.89
C HIS A 22 -12.94 -11.82 -10.21
N ALA A 23 -13.72 -12.75 -10.75
CA ALA A 23 -13.44 -13.35 -12.06
C ALA A 23 -13.85 -12.44 -13.22
N ASN A 24 -14.77 -11.51 -12.97
CA ASN A 24 -15.22 -10.49 -13.93
C ASN A 24 -14.36 -9.22 -13.81
N SER A 25 -14.45 -8.31 -14.79
CA SER A 25 -13.65 -7.08 -14.86
C SER A 25 -14.32 -5.85 -14.25
N ASP A 26 -15.46 -6.02 -13.60
CA ASP A 26 -16.32 -4.96 -13.07
C ASP A 26 -16.55 -5.09 -11.56
N CYS A 27 -15.84 -6.02 -10.90
CA CYS A 27 -16.00 -6.35 -9.48
C CYS A 27 -17.45 -6.69 -9.09
N THR A 28 -18.25 -7.20 -10.03
CA THR A 28 -19.59 -7.70 -9.76
C THR A 28 -19.60 -9.22 -9.59
N GLY A 29 -20.64 -9.73 -8.93
CA GLY A 29 -20.79 -11.16 -8.66
C GLY A 29 -19.94 -11.66 -7.49
N PRO A 30 -19.93 -12.99 -7.25
CA PRO A 30 -19.30 -13.57 -6.08
C PRO A 30 -17.78 -13.42 -6.14
N SER A 31 -17.19 -12.94 -5.04
CA SER A 31 -15.74 -12.90 -4.85
C SER A 31 -15.17 -14.32 -4.78
N LYS A 32 -14.03 -14.55 -5.42
CA LYS A 32 -13.32 -15.84 -5.41
C LYS A 32 -12.30 -15.94 -4.28
N LEU A 33 -11.77 -14.79 -3.86
CA LEU A 33 -10.87 -14.65 -2.73
C LEU A 33 -11.20 -13.33 -2.04
N GLY A 34 -11.23 -13.34 -0.71
CA GLY A 34 -11.47 -12.17 0.10
C GLY A 34 -10.45 -12.12 1.23
N CYS A 35 -9.74 -11.01 1.36
CA CYS A 35 -8.95 -10.72 2.54
C CYS A 35 -9.66 -9.63 3.33
N TYR A 36 -10.02 -9.96 4.56
CA TYR A 36 -10.74 -9.06 5.44
C TYR A 36 -9.76 -8.29 6.31
N ALA A 37 -10.14 -7.07 6.68
CA ALA A 37 -9.41 -6.24 7.61
C ALA A 37 -7.91 -6.11 7.31
N GLN A 38 -7.59 -5.80 6.05
CA GLN A 38 -6.20 -5.74 5.60
C GLN A 38 -5.50 -4.51 6.17
N ASN A 39 -4.32 -4.76 6.75
CA ASN A 39 -3.40 -3.73 7.21
C ASN A 39 -2.77 -2.98 6.02
N PRO A 40 -2.36 -1.71 6.21
CA PRO A 40 -1.61 -1.00 5.18
C PRO A 40 -0.31 -1.72 4.86
N ASN A 41 0.05 -1.75 3.58
CA ASN A 41 1.22 -2.40 3.00
C ASN A 41 1.21 -3.94 3.07
N ALA A 42 0.21 -4.57 3.71
CA ALA A 42 0.06 -6.01 3.67
C ALA A 42 -0.42 -6.44 2.29
N CYS A 43 0.27 -7.43 1.70
CA CYS A 43 -0.17 -8.05 0.46
C CYS A 43 -1.27 -9.07 0.74
N CYS A 44 -2.45 -8.82 0.21
CA CYS A 44 -3.51 -9.80 0.09
C CYS A 44 -3.29 -10.56 -1.23
N SER A 45 -3.00 -11.84 -1.15
CA SER A 45 -2.71 -12.64 -2.33
C SER A 45 -3.30 -14.04 -2.27
N ALA A 46 -3.54 -14.59 -3.45
CA ALA A 46 -3.93 -15.97 -3.72
C ALA A 46 -2.82 -17.00 -3.45
N ASN A 47 -1.90 -16.78 -2.52
CA ASN A 47 -0.85 -17.76 -2.21
C ASN A 47 -1.46 -19.15 -1.95
N GLY A 48 -1.32 -20.08 -2.90
CA GLY A 48 -1.91 -21.43 -2.86
C GLY A 48 -3.36 -21.56 -3.38
N VAL A 49 -4.01 -20.47 -3.83
CA VAL A 49 -5.33 -20.49 -4.48
C VAL A 49 -5.13 -20.32 -6.00
N SER A 50 -5.51 -21.35 -6.76
CA SER A 50 -5.31 -21.39 -8.20
C SER A 50 -6.23 -20.38 -8.91
N GLY A 51 -5.66 -19.30 -9.45
CA GLY A 51 -6.39 -18.41 -10.36
C GLY A 51 -5.83 -17.00 -10.40
N SER A 52 -5.87 -16.40 -11.59
CA SER A 52 -5.59 -14.98 -11.78
C SER A 52 -6.92 -14.25 -12.02
N PHE A 53 -7.17 -13.18 -11.27
CA PHE A 53 -8.44 -12.46 -11.20
C PHE A 53 -8.50 -11.29 -12.19
N ALA A 54 -9.66 -10.99 -12.78
CA ALA A 54 -9.78 -9.86 -13.72
C ALA A 54 -9.90 -8.52 -13.01
N SER A 55 -10.46 -8.52 -11.80
CA SER A 55 -10.60 -7.32 -11.01
C SER A 55 -10.42 -7.58 -9.52
N VAL A 56 -10.11 -6.50 -8.82
CA VAL A 56 -10.03 -6.45 -7.36
C VAL A 56 -10.78 -5.23 -6.84
N GLY A 57 -11.68 -5.48 -5.90
CA GLY A 57 -12.46 -4.46 -5.22
C GLY A 57 -11.88 -4.15 -3.83
N PHE A 58 -11.79 -2.87 -3.51
CA PHE A 58 -11.41 -2.35 -2.20
C PHE A 58 -12.63 -1.74 -1.55
N TYR A 59 -12.98 -2.20 -0.35
CA TYR A 59 -14.20 -1.83 0.36
C TYR A 59 -13.90 -1.32 1.76
N GLY A 60 -14.80 -0.51 2.30
CA GLY A 60 -14.68 0.03 3.66
C GLY A 60 -13.60 1.13 3.79
N ILE A 61 -13.25 1.78 2.68
CA ILE A 61 -12.27 2.87 2.68
C ILE A 61 -12.89 4.08 3.41
N PRO A 62 -12.28 4.61 4.48
CA PRO A 62 -12.79 5.83 5.11
C PRO A 62 -12.69 7.03 4.14
N LEU A 63 -13.75 7.84 4.09
CA LEU A 63 -13.86 8.94 3.12
C LEU A 63 -12.84 10.07 3.37
N ASP A 64 -12.37 10.20 4.61
CA ASP A 64 -11.36 11.16 5.04
C ASP A 64 -9.93 10.69 4.77
N TRP A 65 -9.74 9.47 4.27
CA TRP A 65 -8.42 8.91 4.02
C TRP A 65 -7.97 9.15 2.59
N ASP A 66 -6.74 9.64 2.44
CA ASP A 66 -6.04 9.60 1.17
C ASP A 66 -5.14 8.36 1.12
N ILE A 67 -5.60 7.35 0.38
CA ILE A 67 -4.88 6.10 0.20
C ILE A 67 -4.64 5.83 -1.28
N VAL A 68 -3.62 5.02 -1.49
CA VAL A 68 -3.24 4.44 -2.76
C VAL A 68 -3.52 2.95 -2.68
N ILE A 69 -4.29 2.45 -3.64
CA ILE A 69 -4.59 1.04 -3.84
C ILE A 69 -3.80 0.52 -5.04
N GLY A 70 -3.45 -0.76 -5.02
CA GLY A 70 -2.71 -1.39 -6.10
C GLY A 70 -3.12 -2.84 -6.32
N GLY A 71 -3.12 -3.24 -7.59
CA GLY A 71 -3.24 -4.62 -8.02
C GLY A 71 -1.90 -5.14 -8.53
N TYR A 72 -1.58 -6.37 -8.18
CA TYR A 72 -0.27 -7.00 -8.38
C TYR A 72 -0.39 -8.36 -9.03
N THR A 73 0.69 -8.78 -9.66
CA THR A 73 0.95 -10.18 -9.97
C THR A 73 2.11 -10.68 -9.13
N GLU A 74 1.94 -11.87 -8.60
CA GLU A 74 2.99 -12.64 -7.96
C GLU A 74 3.77 -13.39 -9.03
N LYS A 75 5.05 -13.55 -8.76
CA LYS A 75 5.89 -14.52 -9.42
C LYS A 75 6.05 -15.70 -8.46
N GLU A 76 6.11 -16.92 -8.96
CA GLU A 76 6.36 -18.09 -8.12
C GLU A 76 7.62 -17.87 -7.25
N GLY A 77 7.52 -18.19 -5.95
CA GLY A 77 8.61 -18.01 -4.98
C GLY A 77 8.82 -16.57 -4.48
N THR A 78 7.94 -15.62 -4.85
CA THR A 78 7.98 -14.26 -4.33
C THR A 78 6.81 -14.00 -3.38
N ASN A 79 7.12 -13.41 -2.23
CA ASN A 79 6.12 -12.98 -1.27
C ASN A 79 5.88 -11.48 -1.43
N ASN A 80 4.74 -11.01 -0.92
CA ASN A 80 4.47 -9.59 -0.70
C ASN A 80 4.25 -8.73 -1.96
N CYS A 81 3.50 -9.23 -2.95
CA CYS A 81 3.00 -8.42 -4.07
C CYS A 81 4.14 -7.69 -4.83
N PRO A 82 5.08 -8.42 -5.46
CA PRO A 82 6.33 -7.83 -5.96
C PRO A 82 6.16 -6.98 -7.22
N THR A 83 5.20 -7.32 -8.09
CA THR A 83 5.05 -6.71 -9.41
C THR A 83 3.72 -5.99 -9.48
N GLU A 84 3.76 -4.66 -9.51
CA GLU A 84 2.57 -3.84 -9.64
C GLU A 84 2.08 -3.82 -11.09
N LEU A 85 0.79 -4.10 -11.29
CA LEU A 85 0.13 -3.99 -12.59
C LEU A 85 -0.58 -2.65 -12.72
N LEU A 86 -1.31 -2.26 -11.67
CA LEU A 86 -2.13 -1.06 -11.68
C LEU A 86 -2.14 -0.43 -10.29
N ARG A 87 -2.19 0.90 -10.25
CA ARG A 87 -2.27 1.69 -9.04
C ARG A 87 -3.26 2.84 -9.23
N ALA A 88 -4.04 3.13 -8.19
CA ALA A 88 -4.96 4.27 -8.17
C ALA A 88 -5.01 4.91 -6.78
N SER A 89 -5.34 6.20 -6.72
CA SER A 89 -5.71 6.86 -5.46
C SER A 89 -7.23 6.88 -5.32
N THR A 90 -7.72 6.65 -4.12
CA THR A 90 -9.17 6.55 -3.86
C THR A 90 -9.84 7.91 -3.76
N ARG A 91 -9.10 8.97 -3.37
CA ARG A 91 -9.54 10.39 -3.30
C ARG A 91 -10.94 10.54 -2.67
N GLY A 92 -11.15 9.98 -1.48
CA GLY A 92 -12.42 10.10 -0.75
C GLY A 92 -13.55 9.21 -1.28
N ARG A 93 -13.23 8.05 -1.85
CA ARG A 93 -14.19 7.02 -2.23
C ARG A 93 -14.16 5.89 -1.22
N SER A 94 -15.32 5.41 -0.79
CA SER A 94 -15.47 4.26 0.12
C SER A 94 -15.30 2.91 -0.57
N TYR A 95 -15.35 2.92 -1.90
CA TYR A 95 -15.24 1.74 -2.75
C TYR A 95 -14.45 2.07 -4.02
N TYR A 96 -13.62 1.12 -4.45
CA TYR A 96 -12.93 1.20 -5.73
C TYR A 96 -12.78 -0.19 -6.37
N CYS A 97 -13.05 -0.28 -7.67
CA CYS A 97 -12.77 -1.48 -8.46
C CYS A 97 -11.57 -1.24 -9.39
N LEU A 98 -10.51 -2.02 -9.22
CA LEU A 98 -9.41 -2.08 -10.17
C LEU A 98 -9.66 -3.22 -11.14
N ALA A 99 -9.58 -2.93 -12.43
CA ALA A 99 -9.68 -3.92 -13.49
C ALA A 99 -8.51 -3.71 -14.46
N HIS A 100 -7.94 -4.81 -14.95
CA HIS A 100 -6.81 -4.74 -15.86
C HIS A 100 -6.84 -5.92 -16.84
N PRO A 101 -6.36 -5.77 -18.09
CA PRO A 101 -6.32 -6.86 -19.06
C PRO A 101 -5.45 -8.03 -18.58
N ALA A 102 -4.31 -7.72 -17.96
CA ALA A 102 -3.52 -8.70 -17.22
C ALA A 102 -4.20 -9.00 -15.89
N ARG A 103 -4.18 -10.27 -15.50
CA ARG A 103 -4.89 -10.76 -14.34
C ARG A 103 -4.10 -10.51 -13.05
N PHE A 104 -4.80 -10.14 -11.98
CA PHE A 104 -4.22 -9.94 -10.66
C PHE A 104 -4.09 -11.27 -9.92
N THR A 105 -3.03 -11.42 -9.14
CA THR A 105 -2.92 -12.50 -8.15
C THR A 105 -2.75 -11.95 -6.73
N GLY A 106 -2.43 -10.65 -6.61
CA GLY A 106 -2.29 -9.96 -5.34
C GLY A 106 -2.84 -8.53 -5.40
N ALA A 107 -3.04 -7.94 -4.23
CA ALA A 107 -3.53 -6.59 -4.04
C ALA A 107 -3.03 -6.03 -2.71
N ARG A 108 -2.79 -4.72 -2.66
CA ARG A 108 -2.39 -4.03 -1.44
C ARG A 108 -2.89 -2.59 -1.44
N TRP A 109 -2.93 -1.99 -0.27
CA TRP A 109 -3.21 -0.56 -0.11
C TRP A 109 -2.20 0.07 0.84
N MET A 110 -2.01 1.38 0.72
CA MET A 110 -1.13 2.16 1.59
C MET A 110 -1.62 3.60 1.68
N PHE A 111 -1.25 4.30 2.76
CA PHE A 111 -1.49 5.74 2.83
C PHE A 111 -0.73 6.46 1.72
N ALA A 112 -1.37 7.46 1.11
CA ALA A 112 -0.71 8.30 0.14
C ALA A 112 0.50 9.00 0.80
N PRO A 113 1.67 8.98 0.15
CA PRO A 113 2.83 9.68 0.70
C PRO A 113 2.54 11.18 0.72
N LYS A 114 2.47 11.76 1.92
CA LYS A 114 2.53 13.22 2.06
C LYS A 114 3.93 13.64 1.66
N LYS A 115 4.06 14.47 0.61
CA LYS A 115 5.29 15.24 0.44
C LYS A 115 5.50 16.00 1.75
N ARG A 116 6.59 15.71 2.47
CA ARG A 116 7.05 16.63 3.50
C ARG A 116 7.32 17.93 2.76
N ASP A 117 6.81 19.04 3.27
CA ASP A 117 7.21 20.35 2.77
C ASP A 117 8.73 20.41 2.95
N GLY A 118 9.44 20.19 1.85
CA GLY A 118 10.89 20.26 1.84
C GLY A 118 11.22 21.71 2.02
N GLY A 119 11.81 22.06 3.16
CA GLY A 119 12.73 23.18 3.17
C GLY A 119 13.64 23.01 1.97
N ILE A 120 13.73 24.06 1.15
CA ILE A 120 14.40 24.11 -0.15
C ILE A 120 15.73 23.34 -0.08
N GLU A 121 15.75 22.12 -0.61
CA GLU A 121 16.99 21.47 -0.99
C GLU A 121 17.20 21.75 -2.47
N GLU A 122 18.12 22.69 -2.71
CA GLU A 122 18.62 23.09 -4.01
C GLU A 122 19.04 21.84 -4.81
N SER A 123 18.34 21.59 -5.91
CA SER A 123 18.67 20.53 -6.84
C SER A 123 19.94 20.89 -7.61
N VAL A 124 21.11 20.52 -7.09
CA VAL A 124 22.32 20.41 -7.90
C VAL A 124 22.28 19.04 -8.56
N GLY A 125 21.98 19.03 -9.86
CA GLY A 125 22.00 17.82 -10.68
C GLY A 125 23.39 17.20 -10.68
N LEU A 126 23.48 15.91 -10.41
CA LEU A 126 24.72 15.16 -10.55
C LEU A 126 24.49 13.96 -11.47
N GLU A 127 24.88 14.19 -12.71
CA GLU A 127 25.42 13.20 -13.62
C GLU A 127 26.48 12.35 -12.88
N GLY A 128 26.49 11.05 -13.17
CA GLY A 128 27.04 10.02 -12.29
C GLY A 128 28.52 10.14 -11.94
N VAL A 129 28.84 9.80 -10.69
CA VAL A 129 30.19 9.41 -10.23
C VAL A 129 30.05 8.32 -9.14
N GLU A 130 30.97 7.35 -9.22
CA GLU A 130 31.09 6.08 -8.49
C GLU A 130 31.31 6.22 -6.96
N PRO A 131 30.99 5.20 -6.15
CA PRO A 131 31.03 5.29 -4.69
C PRO A 131 32.45 5.20 -4.14
N GLY A 132 32.92 6.27 -3.49
CA GLY A 132 34.23 6.30 -2.84
C GLY A 132 34.24 7.19 -1.59
N VAL A 133 34.51 6.54 -0.45
CA VAL A 133 35.13 7.08 0.78
C VAL A 133 34.21 7.79 1.79
N LEU A 134 33.95 7.11 2.91
CA LEU A 134 33.49 7.71 4.17
C LEU A 134 34.71 8.27 4.94
N VAL A 135 34.82 9.60 5.05
CA VAL A 135 35.77 10.23 5.98
C VAL A 135 35.05 10.56 7.29
N ARG A 136 35.52 10.00 8.41
CA ARG A 136 35.14 10.41 9.77
C ARG A 136 35.78 11.75 10.09
N ALA A 137 34.99 12.73 10.52
CA ALA A 137 35.50 13.95 11.12
C ALA A 137 35.82 13.70 12.61
N ASP A 138 37.09 13.75 12.97
CA ASP A 138 37.58 13.78 14.34
C ASP A 138 37.65 15.25 14.79
N GLY A 139 36.88 15.60 15.82
CA GLY A 139 36.89 16.92 16.44
C GLY A 139 38.07 17.05 17.40
N LYS A 140 38.83 18.13 17.28
CA LYS A 140 39.93 18.46 18.18
C LYS A 140 39.64 19.77 18.91
N GLU A 141 39.95 19.75 20.21
CA GLU A 141 39.91 20.88 21.17
C GLU A 141 40.92 21.98 20.82
#